data_AF-A0A644WD64-F1
#
_entry.id   AF-A0A644WD64-F1
#
_cell.length_a   1.000
_cell.length_b   1.000
_cell.length_c   1.000
_cell.angle_alpha   90.00
_cell.angle_beta   90.00
_cell.angle_gamma   90.00
#
_symmetry.space_group_name_H-M   'P 1'
#
loop_
_entity.id
_entity.type
_entity.pdbx_description
1 polymer ?
#
loop_
_entity_poly.entity_id
_entity_poly.type
_entity_poly.pdbx_seq_one_letter_code
_entity_poly.pdbx_strand_id
1 'polypeptide(L)'
;MNTYVPNIPFISAAEILSGDGIDDLEKLISQEEEYYKIIESMEKQIDNIDSYKLVRNIRKVLLNIEEHLNIKLIHEVKIGIMIHTCFLIEKLMKGGKETPFVMLNEFRHSNNKEFILIKQCLKILEENYKINIGENELAHIVKMVINNKTSV
;
A
#
# COMPACT_ATOMS: atom_id res chain seq x y z
N MET A 1 28.95 -16.99 1.59
CA MET A 1 27.78 -17.23 2.48
C MET A 1 26.68 -16.32 1.96
N ASN A 2 25.63 -16.86 1.36
CA ASN A 2 24.54 -16.04 0.81
C ASN A 2 23.57 -15.73 1.94
N THR A 3 23.75 -14.59 2.62
CA THR A 3 22.88 -14.12 3.70
C THR A 3 21.67 -13.41 3.12
N TYR A 4 20.82 -14.14 2.40
CA TYR A 4 19.52 -13.64 1.99
C TYR A 4 18.61 -13.63 3.22
N VAL A 5 18.19 -12.43 3.64
CA VAL A 5 17.13 -12.25 4.63
C VAL A 5 15.88 -11.79 3.89
N PRO A 6 14.75 -12.51 3.99
CA PRO A 6 13.51 -12.11 3.33
C PRO A 6 13.13 -10.67 3.65
N ASN A 7 12.75 -9.90 2.63
CA ASN A 7 12.33 -8.50 2.73
C ASN A 7 13.40 -7.51 3.22
N ILE A 8 14.68 -7.89 3.21
CA ILE A 8 15.80 -6.95 3.39
C ILE A 8 16.55 -6.85 2.06
N PRO A 9 16.61 -5.67 1.42
CA PRO A 9 17.42 -5.47 0.23
C PRO A 9 18.88 -5.83 0.50
N PHE A 10 19.49 -6.59 -0.41
CA PHE A 10 20.91 -6.93 -0.34
C PHE A 10 21.64 -6.18 -1.44
N ILE A 11 22.70 -5.46 -1.05
CA ILE A 11 23.64 -4.82 -1.95
C ILE A 11 25.01 -5.36 -1.56
N SER A 12 25.71 -6.00 -2.49
CA SER A 12 27.01 -6.62 -2.24
C SER A 12 28.12 -5.57 -2.12
N ALA A 13 29.18 -5.91 -1.40
CA ALA A 13 30.37 -5.05 -1.32
C ALA A 13 30.99 -4.79 -2.71
N ALA A 14 30.88 -5.75 -3.64
CA ALA A 14 31.39 -5.58 -5.00
C ALA A 14 30.60 -4.51 -5.77
N GLU A 15 29.27 -4.50 -5.66
CA GLU A 15 28.40 -3.48 -6.27
C GLU A 15 28.61 -2.10 -5.65
N ILE A 16 28.85 -2.02 -4.34
CA ILE A 16 29.21 -0.75 -3.67
C ILE A 16 30.55 -0.22 -4.21
N LEU A 17 31.54 -1.10 -4.41
CA LEU A 17 32.86 -0.72 -4.91
C LEU A 17 32.86 -0.39 -6.42
N SER A 18 31.95 -0.98 -7.21
CA SER A 18 31.78 -0.65 -8.63
C SER A 18 30.98 0.64 -8.86
N GLY A 19 30.22 1.08 -7.86
CA GLY A 19 29.37 2.29 -7.90
C GLY A 19 27.89 1.99 -8.13
N ASP A 20 27.55 0.89 -8.81
CA ASP A 20 26.15 0.53 -9.11
C ASP A 20 25.31 0.31 -7.84
N GLY A 21 25.92 -0.24 -6.79
CA GLY A 21 25.26 -0.44 -5.50
C GLY A 21 24.97 0.86 -4.75
N ILE A 22 25.66 1.96 -5.08
CA ILE A 22 25.36 3.28 -4.51
C ILE A 22 24.08 3.83 -5.10
N ASP A 23 23.88 3.74 -6.42
CA ASP A 23 22.67 4.21 -7.09
C ASP A 23 21.42 3.47 -6.58
N ASP A 24 21.52 2.15 -6.36
CA ASP A 24 20.45 1.35 -5.76
C ASP A 24 20.13 1.79 -4.32
N LEU A 25 21.16 2.10 -3.52
CA LEU A 25 20.99 2.59 -2.16
C LEU A 25 20.33 3.97 -2.14
N GLU A 26 20.77 4.90 -3.00
CA GLU A 26 20.19 6.23 -3.13
C GLU A 26 18.71 6.16 -3.51
N LYS A 27 18.35 5.24 -4.41
CA LYS A 27 16.96 4.98 -4.79
C LYS A 27 16.14 4.47 -3.59
N LEU A 28 16.66 3.54 -2.78
CA LEU A 28 15.97 3.05 -1.59
C LEU A 28 15.77 4.17 -0.55
N ILE A 29 16.78 5.00 -0.33
CA ILE A 29 16.70 6.16 0.57
C ILE A 29 15.63 7.14 0.07
N SER A 30 15.67 7.49 -1.22
CA SER A 30 14.70 8.42 -1.84
C SER A 30 13.27 7.92 -1.68
N GLN A 31 13.04 6.62 -1.90
CA GLN A 31 11.72 6.03 -1.69
C GLN A 31 11.28 6.12 -0.23
N GLU A 32 12.16 5.88 0.74
CA GLU A 32 11.83 5.98 2.16
C GLU A 32 11.52 7.42 2.59
N GLU A 33 12.23 8.41 2.05
CA GLU A 33 11.95 9.83 2.27
C GLU A 33 10.53 10.22 1.79
N GLU A 34 10.04 9.64 0.70
CA GLU A 34 8.67 9.89 0.25
C GLU A 34 7.62 9.42 1.27
N TYR A 35 7.82 8.26 1.89
CA TYR A 35 6.92 7.80 2.96
C TYR A 35 7.00 8.70 4.19
N TYR A 36 8.19 9.20 4.52
CA TYR A 36 8.35 10.15 5.62
C TYR A 36 7.59 11.46 5.36
N LYS A 37 7.64 12.00 4.13
CA LYS A 37 6.84 13.17 3.72
C LYS A 37 5.34 12.91 3.85
N ILE A 38 4.87 11.71 3.54
CA ILE A 38 3.46 11.33 3.77
C ILE A 38 3.15 11.34 5.26
N ILE A 39 4.00 10.76 6.11
CA ILE A 39 3.81 10.76 7.57
C ILE A 39 3.68 12.20 8.07
N GLU A 40 4.61 13.09 7.73
CA GLU A 40 4.56 14.51 8.12
C GLU A 40 3.30 15.23 7.62
N SER A 41 2.81 14.89 6.42
CA SER A 41 1.57 15.44 5.89
C SER A 41 0.36 14.94 6.67
N MET A 42 0.32 13.65 6.99
CA MET A 42 -0.79 13.03 7.72
C MET A 42 -0.84 13.53 9.17
N GLU A 43 0.30 13.76 9.82
CA GLU A 43 0.35 14.32 11.18
C GLU A 43 -0.34 15.69 11.29
N LYS A 44 -0.36 16.46 10.20
CA LYS A 44 -0.99 17.78 10.13
C LYS A 44 -2.47 17.74 9.75
N GLN A 45 -2.93 16.63 9.18
CA GLN A 45 -4.27 16.51 8.58
C GLN A 45 -5.20 15.57 9.37
N ILE A 46 -4.63 14.56 10.01
CA ILE A 46 -5.36 13.48 10.66
C ILE A 46 -5.19 13.59 12.18
N ASP A 47 -6.24 14.06 12.84
CA ASP A 47 -6.28 14.12 14.31
C ASP A 47 -6.45 12.72 14.92
N ASN A 48 -5.83 12.51 16.09
CA ASN A 48 -6.02 11.33 16.94
C ASN A 48 -5.58 9.98 16.31
N ILE A 49 -4.70 9.99 15.31
CA ILE A 49 -4.06 8.79 14.77
C ILE A 49 -2.53 8.98 14.74
N ASP A 50 -1.81 7.97 15.20
CA ASP A 50 -0.36 7.88 15.00
C ASP A 50 -0.09 7.65 13.49
N SER A 51 0.34 8.71 12.82
CA SER A 51 0.58 8.73 11.37
C SER A 51 1.71 7.80 10.95
N TYR A 52 2.75 7.64 11.78
CA TYR A 52 3.81 6.66 11.53
C TYR A 52 3.25 5.24 11.53
N LYS A 53 2.45 4.90 12.55
CA LYS A 53 1.79 3.59 12.65
C LYS A 53 0.81 3.36 11.50
N LEU A 54 0.07 4.39 11.08
CA LEU A 54 -0.83 4.35 9.93
C LEU A 54 -0.11 3.99 8.65
N VAL A 55 0.90 4.77 8.26
CA VAL A 55 1.66 4.53 7.03
C VAL A 55 2.36 3.17 7.08
N ARG A 56 2.95 2.79 8.23
CA ARG A 56 3.56 1.47 8.42
C ARG A 56 2.57 0.32 8.22
N ASN A 57 1.35 0.44 8.74
CA ASN A 57 0.33 -0.61 8.61
C ASN A 57 -0.14 -0.74 7.16
N ILE A 58 -0.36 0.38 6.46
CA ILE A 58 -0.75 0.36 5.05
C ILE A 58 0.38 -0.22 4.18
N ARG A 59 1.65 0.09 4.47
CA ARG A 59 2.80 -0.51 3.76
C ARG A 59 2.79 -2.03 3.84
N LYS A 60 2.53 -2.58 5.03
CA LYS A 60 2.39 -4.03 5.24
C LYS A 60 1.22 -4.61 4.45
N VAL A 61 0.09 -3.92 4.39
CA VAL A 61 -1.05 -4.36 3.59
C VAL A 61 -0.71 -4.37 2.10
N LEU A 62 -0.02 -3.35 1.59
CA LEU A 62 0.42 -3.33 0.18
C LEU A 62 1.37 -4.48 -0.14
N LEU A 63 2.33 -4.78 0.75
CA LEU A 63 3.20 -5.96 0.62
C LEU A 63 2.39 -7.26 0.60
N ASN A 64 1.43 -7.41 1.51
CA ASN A 64 0.56 -8.58 1.54
C ASN A 64 -0.26 -8.71 0.24
N ILE A 65 -0.76 -7.60 -0.31
CA ILE A 65 -1.49 -7.60 -1.59
C ILE A 65 -0.59 -8.07 -2.73
N GLU A 66 0.64 -7.56 -2.82
CA GLU A 66 1.64 -8.00 -3.81
C GLU A 66 1.90 -9.52 -3.70
N GLU A 67 2.11 -10.02 -2.48
CA GLU A 67 2.36 -11.44 -2.21
C GLU A 67 1.15 -12.33 -2.55
N HIS A 68 -0.05 -11.98 -2.09
CA HIS A 68 -1.25 -12.81 -2.28
C HIS A 68 -1.73 -12.83 -3.74
N LEU A 69 -1.50 -11.75 -4.49
CA LEU A 69 -1.83 -11.68 -5.90
C LEU A 69 -0.70 -12.14 -6.82
N ASN A 70 0.51 -12.35 -6.29
CA ASN A 70 1.72 -12.61 -7.05
C ASN A 70 1.95 -11.54 -8.14
N ILE A 71 1.98 -10.27 -7.71
CA ILE A 71 2.22 -9.10 -8.56
C ILE A 71 3.29 -8.19 -7.93
N LYS A 72 3.79 -7.23 -8.72
CA LYS A 72 4.45 -6.04 -8.18
C LYS A 72 3.70 -4.78 -8.58
N LEU A 73 3.73 -3.79 -7.68
CA LEU A 73 3.25 -2.45 -7.91
C LEU A 73 4.45 -1.52 -8.01
N ILE A 74 4.46 -0.70 -9.06
CA ILE A 74 5.44 0.38 -9.18
C ILE A 74 5.30 1.34 -7.99
N HIS A 75 6.40 1.98 -7.61
CA HIS A 75 6.48 2.77 -6.37
C HIS A 75 5.45 3.91 -6.34
N GLU A 76 5.26 4.60 -7.46
CA GLU A 76 4.32 5.71 -7.62
C GLU A 76 2.87 5.27 -7.36
N VAL A 77 2.53 4.04 -7.75
CA VAL A 77 1.20 3.46 -7.53
C VAL A 77 1.03 3.09 -6.07
N LYS A 78 2.07 2.56 -5.41
CA LYS A 78 2.04 2.30 -3.96
C LYS A 78 1.83 3.60 -3.18
N ILE A 79 2.48 4.69 -3.59
CA ILE A 79 2.28 6.03 -3.01
C ILE A 79 0.84 6.51 -3.22
N GLY A 80 0.28 6.37 -4.42
CA GLY A 80 -1.12 6.72 -4.69
C GLY A 80 -2.12 5.95 -3.81
N ILE A 81 -1.95 4.62 -3.71
CA ILE A 81 -2.83 3.79 -2.87
C ILE A 81 -2.62 4.09 -1.38
N MET A 82 -1.39 4.37 -0.95
CA MET A 82 -1.06 4.79 0.42
C MET A 82 -1.87 6.02 0.82
N ILE A 83 -1.76 7.09 0.04
CA ILE A 83 -2.43 8.37 0.30
C ILE A 83 -3.95 8.17 0.30
N HIS A 84 -4.49 7.46 -0.69
CA HIS A 84 -5.92 7.15 -0.75
C HIS A 84 -6.39 6.40 0.52
N THR A 85 -5.63 5.41 0.96
CA THR A 85 -5.97 4.60 2.14
C THR A 85 -5.89 5.40 3.44
N CYS A 86 -4.91 6.31 3.60
CA CYS A 86 -4.83 7.21 4.75
C CYS A 86 -6.11 8.05 4.88
N PHE A 87 -6.50 8.74 3.81
CA PHE A 87 -7.72 9.58 3.80
C PHE A 87 -9.00 8.75 3.92
N LEU A 88 -9.03 7.53 3.37
CA LEU A 88 -10.16 6.63 3.53
C LEU A 88 -10.35 6.24 4.99
N ILE A 89 -9.28 5.85 5.69
CA ILE A 89 -9.31 5.49 7.11
C ILE A 89 -9.79 6.68 7.94
N GLU A 90 -9.22 7.86 7.72
CA GLU A 90 -9.64 9.09 8.39
C GLU A 90 -11.15 9.37 8.17
N LYS A 91 -11.60 9.32 6.91
CA LYS A 91 -13.00 9.55 6.54
C LYS A 91 -13.94 8.58 7.26
N LEU A 92 -13.61 7.30 7.28
CA LEU A 92 -14.43 6.27 7.90
C LEU A 92 -14.45 6.39 9.43
N MET A 93 -13.32 6.74 10.04
CA MET A 93 -13.26 7.02 11.49
C MET A 93 -14.13 8.22 11.89
N LYS A 94 -14.29 9.20 11.00
CA LYS A 94 -15.19 10.35 11.18
C LYS A 94 -16.66 10.05 10.84
N GLY A 95 -17.01 8.79 10.55
CA GLY A 95 -18.38 8.39 10.18
C GLY A 95 -18.79 8.80 8.77
N GLY A 96 -17.82 9.11 7.90
CA GLY A 96 -18.05 9.44 6.50
C GLY A 96 -18.60 8.25 5.70
N LYS A 97 -19.30 8.55 4.61
CA LYS A 97 -19.88 7.54 3.72
C LYS A 97 -18.88 7.05 2.69
N GLU A 98 -19.11 5.85 2.18
CA GLU A 98 -18.41 5.31 1.01
C GLU A 98 -18.61 6.19 -0.22
N THR A 99 -17.58 6.28 -1.04
CA THR A 99 -17.59 6.85 -2.37
C THR A 99 -18.26 5.85 -3.31
N PRO A 100 -19.38 6.16 -3.98
CA PRO A 100 -20.05 5.21 -4.86
C PRO A 100 -19.17 4.78 -6.03
N PHE A 101 -19.14 3.48 -6.32
CA PHE A 101 -18.41 2.92 -7.46
C PHE A 101 -19.38 2.58 -8.60
N VAL A 102 -19.15 3.16 -9.77
CA VAL A 102 -19.98 2.93 -10.96
C VAL A 102 -19.83 1.48 -11.43
N MET A 103 -20.96 0.80 -11.64
CA MET A 103 -21.02 -0.61 -12.10
C MET A 103 -20.32 -1.60 -11.15
N LEU A 104 -20.41 -1.35 -9.84
CA LEU A 104 -19.78 -2.17 -8.80
C LEU A 104 -19.99 -3.68 -8.99
N ASN A 105 -21.22 -4.11 -9.24
CA ASN A 105 -21.53 -5.55 -9.34
C ASN A 105 -20.82 -6.22 -10.52
N GLU A 106 -20.79 -5.56 -11.68
CA GLU A 106 -20.12 -6.08 -12.88
C GLU A 106 -18.60 -6.11 -12.70
N PHE A 107 -18.05 -5.04 -12.11
CA PHE A 107 -16.64 -4.95 -11.80
C PHE A 107 -16.20 -6.01 -10.79
N ARG A 108 -16.98 -6.22 -9.73
CA ARG A 108 -16.76 -7.27 -8.72
C ARG A 108 -16.85 -8.66 -9.32
N HIS A 109 -17.85 -8.90 -10.18
CA HIS A 109 -17.99 -10.20 -10.85
C HIS A 109 -16.76 -10.53 -11.70
N SER A 110 -16.23 -9.53 -12.42
CA SER A 110 -15.08 -9.68 -13.32
C SER A 110 -13.74 -9.80 -12.59
N ASN A 111 -13.66 -9.34 -11.33
CA ASN A 111 -12.42 -9.29 -10.53
C ASN A 111 -12.60 -9.99 -9.17
N ASN A 112 -13.42 -11.03 -9.11
CA ASN A 112 -13.84 -11.66 -7.85
C ASN A 112 -12.65 -12.16 -7.01
N LYS A 113 -11.63 -12.74 -7.66
CA LYS A 113 -10.41 -13.21 -6.99
C LYS A 113 -9.70 -12.06 -6.28
N GLU A 114 -9.50 -10.94 -6.99
CA GLU A 114 -8.83 -9.76 -6.47
C GLU A 114 -9.60 -9.13 -5.32
N PHE A 115 -10.93 -9.06 -5.42
CA PHE A 115 -11.78 -8.60 -4.32
C PHE A 115 -11.59 -9.44 -3.06
N ILE A 116 -11.61 -10.77 -3.18
CA ILE A 116 -11.47 -11.67 -2.02
C ILE A 116 -10.10 -11.46 -1.35
N LEU A 117 -9.02 -11.48 -2.14
CA LEU A 117 -7.65 -11.42 -1.60
C LEU A 117 -7.35 -10.03 -1.02
N ILE A 118 -7.71 -8.95 -1.72
CA ILE A 118 -7.48 -7.58 -1.22
C ILE A 118 -8.32 -7.34 0.04
N LYS A 119 -9.57 -7.81 0.10
CA LYS A 119 -10.40 -7.70 1.31
C LYS A 119 -9.77 -8.40 2.50
N GLN A 120 -9.19 -9.58 2.30
CA GLN A 120 -8.47 -10.30 3.35
C GLN A 120 -7.26 -9.49 3.86
N CYS A 121 -6.48 -8.89 2.96
CA CYS A 121 -5.35 -8.04 3.34
C CYS A 121 -5.79 -6.78 4.10
N LEU A 122 -6.92 -6.16 3.72
CA LEU A 122 -7.43 -4.93 4.34
C LEU A 122 -8.03 -5.13 5.73
N LYS A 123 -8.43 -6.36 6.09
CA LYS A 123 -9.07 -6.67 7.37
C LYS A 123 -8.28 -6.20 8.60
N ILE A 124 -6.94 -6.25 8.52
CA ILE A 124 -6.08 -5.76 9.61
C ILE A 124 -6.22 -4.24 9.83
N LEU A 125 -6.53 -3.46 8.78
CA LEU A 125 -6.81 -2.03 8.92
C LEU A 125 -8.20 -1.81 9.54
N GLU A 126 -9.20 -2.56 9.09
CA GLU A 126 -10.55 -2.53 9.68
C GLU A 126 -10.50 -2.78 11.19
N GLU A 127 -9.77 -3.80 11.62
CA GLU A 127 -9.58 -4.16 13.03
C GLU A 127 -8.79 -3.10 13.81
N ASN A 128 -7.65 -2.64 13.27
CA ASN A 128 -6.77 -1.68 13.96
C ASN A 128 -7.41 -0.30 14.15
N TYR A 129 -8.23 0.14 13.19
CA TYR A 129 -8.84 1.47 13.19
C TYR A 129 -10.34 1.45 13.52
N LYS A 130 -10.92 0.26 13.76
CA LYS A 130 -12.34 0.05 14.07
C LYS A 130 -13.27 0.66 13.01
N ILE A 131 -12.94 0.43 11.75
CA ILE A 131 -13.69 0.90 10.58
C ILE A 131 -14.22 -0.29 9.78
N ASN A 132 -15.13 -0.01 8.84
CA ASN A 132 -15.59 -0.98 7.84
C ASN A 132 -15.35 -0.41 6.44
N ILE A 133 -14.52 -1.08 5.65
CA ILE A 133 -14.25 -0.73 4.25
C ILE A 133 -15.26 -1.49 3.40
N GLY A 134 -16.34 -0.82 3.01
CA GLY A 134 -17.37 -1.45 2.20
C GLY A 134 -16.98 -1.63 0.74
N GLU A 135 -17.88 -2.27 -0.02
CA GLU A 135 -17.58 -2.82 -1.33
C GLU A 135 -17.24 -1.74 -2.38
N ASN A 136 -17.73 -0.50 -2.23
CA ASN A 136 -17.37 0.56 -3.19
C ASN A 136 -15.91 1.00 -3.03
N GLU A 137 -15.46 1.19 -1.78
CA GLU A 137 -14.08 1.59 -1.50
C GLU A 137 -13.11 0.45 -1.81
N LEU A 138 -13.51 -0.79 -1.50
CA LEU A 138 -12.78 -1.98 -1.94
C LEU A 138 -12.64 -2.00 -3.47
N ALA A 139 -13.70 -1.68 -4.23
CA ALA A 139 -13.63 -1.63 -5.69
C ALA A 139 -12.65 -0.57 -6.20
N HIS A 140 -12.57 0.61 -5.56
CA HIS A 140 -11.57 1.62 -5.89
C HIS A 140 -10.14 1.11 -5.67
N ILE A 141 -9.88 0.45 -4.53
CA ILE A 141 -8.57 -0.13 -4.23
C ILE A 141 -8.23 -1.24 -5.22
N VAL A 142 -9.16 -2.16 -5.48
CA VAL A 142 -9.00 -3.22 -6.49
C VAL A 142 -8.67 -2.61 -7.86
N LYS A 143 -9.42 -1.58 -8.29
CA LYS A 143 -9.17 -0.89 -9.57
C LYS A 143 -7.77 -0.29 -9.65
N MET A 144 -7.30 0.36 -8.58
CA MET A 144 -5.94 0.92 -8.54
C MET A 144 -4.88 -0.17 -8.65
N VAL A 145 -5.07 -1.32 -7.98
CA VAL A 145 -4.13 -2.45 -8.03
C VAL A 145 -4.11 -3.11 -9.40
N ILE A 146 -5.26 -3.47 -9.96
CA ILE A 146 -5.32 -4.25 -11.22
C ILE A 146 -4.87 -3.45 -12.44
N ASN A 147 -5.11 -2.13 -12.45
CA ASN A 147 -4.74 -1.27 -13.57
C ASN A 147 -3.23 -0.99 -13.63
N ASN A 148 -2.49 -1.36 -12.57
CA ASN A 148 -1.09 -0.99 -12.38
C ASN A 148 -0.22 -2.17 -11.92
N LYS A 149 -0.69 -3.40 -12.10
CA LYS A 149 0.09 -4.59 -11.79
C LYS A 149 1.13 -4.83 -12.89
N THR A 150 2.35 -5.15 -12.49
CA THR A 150 3.31 -5.84 -13.34
C THR A 150 3.38 -7.31 -12.92
N SER A 151 3.46 -8.22 -13.89
CA SER A 151 3.69 -9.63 -13.61
C SER A 151 5.07 -9.81 -12.97
N VAL A 152 5.15 -10.64 -11.93
CA VAL A 152 6.41 -11.08 -11.32
C VAL A 152 7.07 -12.15 -12.18
#